data_AF-A0A8J7K2X2-F1
#
_entry.id   AF-A0A8J7K2X2-F1
#
_cell.length_a   1.000
_cell.length_b   1.000
_cell.length_c   1.000
_cell.angle_alpha   90.00
_cell.angle_beta   90.00
_cell.angle_gamma   90.00
#
_symmetry.space_group_name_H-M   'P 1'
#
loop_
_entity.id
_entity.type
_entity.pdbx_description
1 polymer ?
#
loop_
_entity_poly.entity_id
_entity_poly.type
_entity_poly.pdbx_seq_one_letter_code
_entity_poly.pdbx_strand_id
1 'polypeptide(L)'
;MDLQAQIQLLIDNAPQDGITTQLIAAIAPELIKIAQKLRFRQYYIVQNLEHDWVLTTLSNRTNPQLQKQIIYAYPTLQDVSTTSGVGLDPQMIAAPIGVIEILFQILALEPVDSIIFFNTPGTTANAVEIKRSQVQSIIERSLQQNRRRSDIPPDIA
;
A
#
# COMPACT_ATOMS: atom_id res chain seq x y z
N MET A 1 -5.34 -15.44 0.69
CA MET A 1 -3.87 -15.61 0.61
C MET A 1 -3.22 -15.07 1.88
N ASP A 2 -2.13 -15.68 2.36
CA ASP A 2 -1.33 -15.10 3.45
C ASP A 2 -0.34 -14.05 2.92
N LEU A 3 0.43 -13.41 3.82
CA LEU A 3 1.33 -12.32 3.45
C LEU A 3 2.54 -12.83 2.66
N GLN A 4 3.03 -14.03 2.98
CA GLN A 4 4.18 -14.66 2.34
C GLN A 4 3.86 -15.02 0.89
N ALA A 5 2.69 -15.59 0.64
CA ALA A 5 2.22 -15.87 -0.70
C ALA A 5 1.97 -14.60 -1.52
N GLN A 6 1.56 -13.48 -0.88
CA GLN A 6 1.50 -12.19 -1.57
C GLN A 6 2.88 -11.63 -1.94
N ILE A 7 3.89 -11.80 -1.09
CA ILE A 7 5.28 -11.46 -1.43
C ILE A 7 5.77 -12.31 -2.59
N GLN A 8 5.50 -13.62 -2.57
CA GLN A 8 5.90 -14.51 -3.66
C GLN A 8 5.27 -14.09 -4.98
N LEU A 9 4.00 -13.69 -4.98
CA LEU A 9 3.33 -13.18 -6.17
C LEU A 9 3.97 -11.90 -6.72
N LEU A 10 4.44 -10.99 -5.85
CA LEU A 10 5.21 -9.82 -6.30
C LEU A 10 6.55 -10.21 -6.93
N ILE A 11 7.24 -11.21 -6.36
CA ILE A 11 8.51 -11.73 -6.87
C ILE A 11 8.32 -12.42 -8.23
N ASP A 12 7.28 -13.26 -8.35
CA ASP A 12 6.99 -14.03 -9.56
C ASP A 12 6.58 -13.14 -10.74
N ASN A 13 5.89 -12.03 -10.46
CA ASN A 13 5.46 -11.05 -11.46
C ASN A 13 6.48 -9.94 -11.73
N ALA A 14 7.61 -9.92 -11.02
CA ALA A 14 8.66 -8.93 -11.23
C ALA A 14 9.36 -9.15 -12.58
N PRO A 15 9.87 -8.08 -13.22
CA PRO A 15 10.82 -8.20 -14.32
C PRO A 15 11.95 -9.17 -13.95
N GLN A 16 12.22 -10.15 -14.81
CA GLN A 16 13.29 -11.15 -14.61
C GLN A 16 14.67 -10.59 -15.02
N ASP A 17 14.98 -9.38 -14.58
CA ASP A 17 16.27 -8.72 -14.78
C ASP A 17 17.31 -9.10 -13.71
N GLY A 18 16.91 -9.94 -12.74
CA GLY A 18 17.71 -10.41 -11.62
C GLY A 18 17.90 -9.38 -10.50
N ILE A 19 17.64 -8.10 -10.75
CA ILE A 19 17.82 -7.00 -9.79
C ILE A 19 16.49 -6.69 -9.09
N THR A 20 15.40 -6.57 -9.85
CA THR A 20 14.09 -6.19 -9.32
C THR A 20 13.56 -7.24 -8.34
N THR A 21 13.72 -8.53 -8.67
CA THR A 21 13.37 -9.64 -7.79
C THR A 21 14.12 -9.60 -6.46
N GLN A 22 15.42 -9.28 -6.48
CA GLN A 22 16.23 -9.17 -5.27
C GLN A 22 15.82 -7.96 -4.41
N LEU A 23 15.48 -6.84 -5.05
CA LEU A 23 15.01 -5.66 -4.33
C LEU A 23 13.67 -5.93 -3.62
N ILE A 24 12.73 -6.58 -4.30
CA ILE A 24 11.44 -6.99 -3.69
C ILE A 24 11.70 -7.92 -2.50
N ALA A 25 12.56 -8.92 -2.66
CA ALA A 25 12.92 -9.84 -1.57
C ALA A 25 13.56 -9.09 -0.38
N ALA A 26 14.41 -8.09 -0.64
CA ALA A 26 15.08 -7.31 0.39
C ALA A 26 14.12 -6.43 1.22
N ILE A 27 13.04 -5.92 0.60
CA ILE A 27 12.05 -5.06 1.29
C ILE A 27 10.87 -5.84 1.87
N ALA A 28 10.68 -7.11 1.47
CA ALA A 28 9.59 -7.97 1.89
C ALA A 28 9.35 -8.01 3.42
N PRO A 29 10.39 -8.11 4.29
CA PRO A 29 10.18 -8.13 5.74
C PRO A 29 9.51 -6.84 6.27
N GLU A 30 9.82 -5.68 5.67
CA GLU A 30 9.22 -4.41 6.10
C GLU A 30 7.78 -4.29 5.62
N LEU A 31 7.48 -4.73 4.39
CA LEU A 31 6.11 -4.79 3.89
C LEU A 31 5.23 -5.68 4.78
N ILE A 32 5.75 -6.85 5.21
CA ILE A 32 5.06 -7.76 6.13
C ILE A 32 4.81 -7.08 7.48
N LYS A 33 5.81 -6.41 8.08
CA LYS A 33 5.65 -5.71 9.36
C LYS A 33 4.59 -4.61 9.31
N ILE A 34 4.49 -3.88 8.19
CA ILE A 34 3.45 -2.87 8.00
C ILE A 34 2.09 -3.55 7.84
N ALA A 35 1.99 -4.58 6.98
CA ALA A 35 0.76 -5.33 6.74
C ALA A 35 0.19 -5.99 8.00
N GLN A 36 1.05 -6.46 8.92
CA GLN A 36 0.62 -7.06 10.20
C GLN A 36 -0.11 -6.07 11.12
N LYS A 37 0.04 -4.76 10.91
CA LYS A 37 -0.69 -3.72 11.65
C LYS A 37 -2.08 -3.46 11.06
N LEU A 38 -2.34 -3.97 9.87
CA LEU A 38 -3.60 -3.83 9.16
C LEU A 38 -4.49 -5.04 9.45
N ARG A 39 -5.80 -4.81 9.53
CA ARG A 39 -6.75 -5.86 9.94
C ARG A 39 -6.95 -6.91 8.86
N PHE A 40 -6.95 -6.51 7.59
CA PHE A 40 -7.26 -7.39 6.47
C PHE A 40 -6.03 -7.64 5.60
N ARG A 41 -5.98 -8.82 5.00
CA ARG A 41 -4.91 -9.20 4.05
C ARG A 41 -5.22 -8.77 2.62
N GLN A 42 -6.44 -8.34 2.37
CA GLN A 42 -6.95 -7.90 1.09
C GLN A 42 -7.91 -6.75 1.34
N TYR A 43 -7.86 -5.74 0.47
CA TYR A 43 -8.77 -4.61 0.48
C TYR A 43 -9.34 -4.41 -0.92
N TYR A 44 -10.47 -3.74 -1.00
CA TYR A 44 -11.02 -3.28 -2.26
C TYR A 44 -10.54 -1.86 -2.52
N ILE A 45 -9.90 -1.65 -3.67
CA ILE A 45 -9.47 -0.34 -4.16
C ILE A 45 -10.35 0.00 -5.36
N VAL A 46 -10.84 1.24 -5.40
CA VAL A 46 -11.60 1.72 -6.56
C VAL A 46 -10.62 2.13 -7.65
N GLN A 47 -10.87 1.68 -8.86
CA GLN A 47 -10.09 1.99 -10.05
C GLN A 47 -10.98 2.28 -11.26
N ASN A 48 -10.46 3.04 -12.21
CA ASN A 48 -11.10 3.25 -13.51
C ASN A 48 -10.96 2.00 -14.40
N LEU A 49 -11.50 2.04 -15.62
CA LEU A 49 -11.38 0.95 -16.60
C LEU A 49 -9.94 0.71 -17.11
N GLU A 50 -9.06 1.70 -16.93
CA GLU A 50 -7.63 1.62 -17.25
C GLU A 50 -6.81 1.02 -16.10
N HIS A 51 -7.46 0.68 -14.98
CA HIS A 51 -6.88 0.16 -13.73
C HIS A 51 -6.10 1.20 -12.90
N ASP A 52 -6.25 2.49 -13.20
CA ASP A 52 -5.72 3.54 -12.33
C ASP A 52 -6.58 3.66 -11.08
N TRP A 53 -5.93 3.71 -9.93
CA TRP A 53 -6.62 3.88 -8.65
C TRP A 53 -7.22 5.28 -8.55
N VAL A 54 -8.42 5.37 -7.99
CA VAL A 54 -9.12 6.65 -7.81
C VAL A 54 -8.48 7.44 -6.68
N LEU A 55 -7.92 8.61 -7.02
CA LEU A 55 -7.41 9.58 -6.06
C LEU A 55 -8.54 10.42 -5.48
N THR A 56 -8.49 10.64 -4.17
CA THR A 56 -9.37 11.57 -3.46
C THR A 56 -8.54 12.72 -2.89
N THR A 57 -8.87 13.94 -3.26
CA THR A 57 -8.31 15.14 -2.64
C THR A 57 -9.03 15.44 -1.33
N LEU A 58 -8.30 15.37 -0.21
CA LEU A 58 -8.77 15.89 1.07
C LEU A 58 -8.24 17.31 1.28
N SER A 59 -9.15 18.27 1.36
CA SER A 59 -8.83 19.66 1.68
C SER A 59 -9.06 19.94 3.16
N ASN A 60 -8.12 20.64 3.81
CA ASN A 60 -8.31 21.10 5.17
C ASN A 60 -9.44 22.15 5.22
N ARG A 61 -10.40 21.96 6.15
CA ARG A 61 -11.57 22.84 6.30
C ARG A 61 -11.22 24.28 6.67
N THR A 62 -10.15 24.50 7.43
CA THR A 62 -9.72 25.84 7.86
C THR A 62 -8.65 26.43 6.94
N ASN A 63 -7.96 25.61 6.14
CA ASN A 63 -7.02 26.07 5.13
C ASN A 63 -7.11 25.25 3.83
N PRO A 64 -7.98 25.64 2.87
CA PRO A 64 -8.20 24.88 1.63
C PRO A 64 -6.98 24.74 0.71
N GLN A 65 -5.92 25.53 0.93
CA GLN A 65 -4.65 25.41 0.20
C GLN A 65 -3.84 24.18 0.66
N LEU A 66 -4.12 23.65 1.86
CA LEU A 66 -3.55 22.41 2.34
C LEU A 66 -4.43 21.25 1.87
N GLN A 67 -3.96 20.62 0.80
CA GLN A 67 -4.59 19.44 0.19
C GLN A 67 -3.73 18.22 0.42
N LYS A 68 -4.38 17.07 0.41
CA LYS A 68 -3.75 15.77 0.51
C LYS A 68 -4.38 14.81 -0.48
N GLN A 69 -3.56 14.14 -1.26
CA GLN A 69 -4.00 13.12 -2.20
C GLN A 69 -4.02 11.76 -1.52
N ILE A 70 -5.19 11.16 -1.42
CA ILE A 70 -5.34 9.87 -0.75
C ILE A 70 -6.04 8.84 -1.61
N ILE A 71 -5.90 7.58 -1.21
CA ILE A 71 -6.66 6.46 -1.76
C ILE A 71 -7.34 5.74 -0.61
N TYR A 72 -8.56 5.29 -0.83
CA TYR A 72 -9.32 4.52 0.14
C TYR A 72 -9.19 3.01 -0.10
N ALA A 73 -8.93 2.27 0.97
CA ALA A 73 -8.87 0.82 0.98
C ALA A 73 -10.00 0.25 1.84
N TYR A 74 -10.98 -0.35 1.18
CA TYR A 74 -12.22 -0.83 1.78
C TYR A 74 -12.12 -2.31 2.19
N PRO A 75 -12.71 -2.73 3.32
CA PRO A 75 -12.63 -4.11 3.76
C PRO A 75 -13.61 -5.00 2.98
N THR A 76 -14.70 -4.44 2.46
CA THR A 76 -15.68 -5.16 1.63
C THR A 76 -16.06 -4.36 0.39
N LEU A 77 -16.58 -5.06 -0.62
CA LEU A 77 -17.11 -4.44 -1.83
C LEU A 77 -18.29 -3.51 -1.54
N GLN A 78 -19.15 -3.86 -0.58
CA GLN A 78 -20.32 -3.06 -0.21
C GLN A 78 -19.93 -1.70 0.39
N ASP A 79 -18.79 -1.63 1.07
CA ASP A 79 -18.30 -0.38 1.68
C ASP A 79 -17.94 0.68 0.63
N VAL A 80 -17.59 0.26 -0.59
CA VAL A 80 -17.27 1.18 -1.69
C VAL A 80 -18.48 2.04 -2.04
N SER A 81 -19.65 1.42 -2.21
CA SER A 81 -20.88 2.12 -2.61
C SER A 81 -21.47 3.01 -1.51
N THR A 82 -21.21 2.70 -0.24
CA THR A 82 -21.79 3.43 0.91
C THR A 82 -20.96 4.65 1.33
N THR A 83 -19.65 4.64 1.06
CA THR A 83 -18.74 5.72 1.49
C THR A 83 -18.28 6.63 0.37
N SER A 84 -18.32 6.14 -0.87
CA SER A 84 -17.92 6.89 -2.05
C SER A 84 -19.11 7.02 -2.97
N GLY A 85 -19.53 8.26 -3.28
CA GLY A 85 -20.46 8.51 -4.39
C GLY A 85 -19.97 7.93 -5.73
N VAL A 86 -18.69 7.54 -5.79
CA VAL A 86 -18.01 6.81 -6.88
C VAL A 86 -18.61 5.41 -7.12
N GLY A 87 -19.21 4.75 -6.13
CA GLY A 87 -19.86 3.45 -6.34
C GLY A 87 -21.13 3.49 -7.20
N LEU A 88 -21.51 4.70 -7.68
CA LEU A 88 -22.61 4.93 -8.61
C LEU A 88 -22.12 5.22 -10.05
N ASP A 89 -20.81 5.34 -10.26
CA ASP A 89 -20.24 5.58 -11.58
C ASP A 89 -20.00 4.23 -12.30
N PRO A 90 -20.67 3.96 -13.44
CA PRO A 90 -20.51 2.71 -14.18
C PRO A 90 -19.11 2.52 -14.79
N GLN A 91 -18.26 3.55 -14.80
CA GLN A 91 -16.87 3.46 -15.28
C GLN A 91 -15.87 3.13 -14.17
N MET A 92 -16.35 2.95 -12.94
CA MET A 92 -15.53 2.66 -11.77
C MET A 92 -15.78 1.24 -11.29
N ILE A 93 -14.69 0.51 -11.03
CA ILE A 93 -14.74 -0.84 -10.49
C ILE A 93 -13.97 -0.91 -9.18
N ALA A 94 -14.42 -1.76 -8.27
CA ALA A 94 -13.70 -2.04 -7.04
C ALA A 94 -13.00 -3.40 -7.16
N ALA A 95 -11.66 -3.37 -7.24
CA ALA A 95 -10.86 -4.56 -7.38
C ALA A 95 -10.33 -5.03 -6.03
N PRO A 96 -10.38 -6.34 -5.73
CA PRO A 96 -9.70 -6.90 -4.58
C PRO A 96 -8.18 -6.92 -4.82
N ILE A 97 -7.42 -6.23 -3.97
CA ILE A 97 -5.95 -6.16 -4.05
C ILE A 97 -5.33 -6.64 -2.74
N GLY A 98 -4.27 -7.44 -2.84
CA GLY A 98 -3.51 -7.91 -1.68
C GLY A 98 -2.85 -6.76 -0.93
N VAL A 99 -2.88 -6.77 0.40
CA VAL A 99 -2.32 -5.69 1.21
C VAL A 99 -0.82 -5.44 0.93
N ILE A 100 -0.06 -6.48 0.64
CA ILE A 100 1.36 -6.37 0.28
C ILE A 100 1.55 -5.67 -1.06
N GLU A 101 0.72 -6.01 -2.05
CA GLU A 101 0.71 -5.34 -3.35
C GLU A 101 0.32 -3.86 -3.20
N ILE A 102 -0.66 -3.56 -2.35
CA ILE A 102 -1.05 -2.18 -2.06
C ILE A 102 0.13 -1.37 -1.49
N LEU A 103 0.80 -1.94 -0.49
CA LEU A 103 1.96 -1.31 0.16
C LEU A 103 3.19 -1.21 -0.74
N PHE A 104 3.29 -2.08 -1.75
CA PHE A 104 4.35 -1.99 -2.74
C PHE A 104 4.06 -0.89 -3.76
N GLN A 105 2.85 -0.87 -4.34
CA GLN A 105 2.47 0.09 -5.38
C GLN A 105 2.43 1.53 -4.87
N ILE A 106 2.07 1.78 -3.60
CA ILE A 106 2.10 3.14 -3.02
C ILE A 106 3.47 3.82 -3.17
N LEU A 107 4.56 3.06 -3.25
CA LEU A 107 5.92 3.60 -3.42
C LEU A 107 6.13 4.29 -4.77
N ALA A 108 5.35 3.88 -5.79
CA ALA A 108 5.45 4.39 -7.17
C ALA A 108 4.28 5.31 -7.55
N LEU A 109 3.24 5.42 -6.72
CA LEU A 109 2.05 6.22 -6.99
C LEU A 109 2.26 7.68 -6.58
N GLU A 110 2.75 8.51 -7.50
CA GLU A 110 2.67 9.97 -7.39
C GLU A 110 1.41 10.47 -8.11
N PRO A 111 0.63 11.41 -7.52
CA PRO A 111 0.94 12.26 -6.38
C PRO A 111 0.42 11.76 -5.01
N VAL A 112 0.19 10.46 -4.81
CA VAL A 112 -0.46 9.95 -3.58
C VAL A 112 0.38 10.21 -2.32
N ASP A 113 -0.25 10.82 -1.31
CA ASP A 113 0.35 11.06 0.01
C ASP A 113 0.14 9.89 0.97
N SER A 114 -1.03 9.24 0.91
CA SER A 114 -1.37 8.16 1.84
C SER A 114 -2.50 7.26 1.35
N ILE A 115 -2.58 6.06 1.91
CA ILE A 115 -3.74 5.18 1.79
C ILE A 115 -4.45 5.10 3.15
N ILE A 116 -5.78 5.19 3.11
CA ILE A 116 -6.65 5.08 4.28
C ILE A 116 -7.27 3.68 4.30
N PHE A 117 -6.82 2.85 5.22
CA PHE A 117 -7.31 1.47 5.40
C PHE A 117 -8.44 1.44 6.41
N PHE A 118 -9.64 1.11 5.95
CA PHE A 118 -10.80 0.96 6.83
C PHE A 118 -10.79 -0.40 7.53
N ASN A 119 -10.91 -0.39 8.85
CA ASN A 119 -10.76 -1.59 9.68
C ASN A 119 -12.09 -2.22 10.11
N THR A 120 -13.23 -1.58 9.82
CA THR A 120 -14.54 -2.07 10.26
C THR A 120 -15.51 -1.91 9.10
N PRO A 121 -16.08 -3.01 8.58
CA PRO A 121 -17.13 -2.93 7.57
C PRO A 121 -18.31 -2.06 8.05
N GLY A 122 -18.92 -1.32 7.13
CA GLY A 122 -20.06 -0.45 7.39
C GLY A 122 -19.72 0.88 8.05
N THR A 123 -18.45 1.19 8.32
CA THR A 123 -18.06 2.47 8.92
C THR A 123 -16.68 2.95 8.48
N THR A 124 -16.50 4.27 8.43
CA THR A 124 -15.20 4.91 8.19
C THR A 124 -14.43 5.15 9.49
N ALA A 125 -15.00 4.80 10.64
CA ALA A 125 -14.36 4.94 11.94
C ALA A 125 -13.15 3.99 12.09
N ASN A 126 -12.17 4.41 12.89
CA ASN A 126 -10.96 3.62 13.22
C ASN A 126 -10.13 3.21 11.99
N ALA A 127 -10.15 4.05 10.95
CA ALA A 127 -9.28 3.87 9.79
C ALA A 127 -7.81 4.05 10.20
N VAL A 128 -6.92 3.28 9.58
CA VAL A 128 -5.48 3.41 9.71
C VAL A 128 -4.95 4.10 8.45
N GLU A 129 -4.30 5.22 8.65
CA GLU A 129 -3.59 5.91 7.57
C GLU A 129 -2.16 5.38 7.46
N ILE A 130 -1.77 4.97 6.25
CA ILE A 130 -0.38 4.67 5.90
C ILE A 130 0.11 5.73 4.92
N LYS A 131 1.06 6.56 5.36
CA LYS A 131 1.68 7.60 4.51
C LYS A 131 2.73 6.98 3.60
N ARG A 132 2.80 7.42 2.34
CA ARG A 132 3.83 6.99 1.38
C ARG A 132 5.23 7.22 1.94
N SER A 133 5.48 8.43 2.45
CA SER A 133 6.76 8.80 3.05
C SER A 133 7.16 7.90 4.23
N GLN A 134 6.19 7.44 5.02
CA GLN A 134 6.45 6.50 6.11
C GLN A 134 6.93 5.14 5.57
N VAL A 135 6.27 4.61 4.53
CA VAL A 135 6.69 3.34 3.90
C VAL A 135 8.09 3.48 3.31
N GLN A 136 8.34 4.55 2.56
CA GLN A 136 9.67 4.86 1.98
C GLN A 136 10.75 4.92 3.07
N SER A 137 10.55 5.69 4.12
CA SER A 137 11.54 5.84 5.21
C SER A 137 11.77 4.55 6.01
N ILE A 138 10.80 3.63 6.09
CA ILE A 138 11.01 2.32 6.72
C ILE A 138 11.88 1.44 5.84
N ILE A 139 11.58 1.39 4.54
CA ILE A 139 12.32 0.59 3.56
C ILE A 139 13.75 1.08 3.43
N GLU A 140 13.96 2.39 3.27
CA GLU A 140 15.30 3.00 3.17
C GLU A 140 16.18 2.66 4.37
N ARG A 141 15.64 2.75 5.59
CA ARG A 141 16.36 2.40 6.82
C ARG A 141 16.74 0.91 6.85
N SER A 142 15.83 0.02 6.43
CA SER A 142 16.10 -1.42 6.38
C SER A 142 17.20 -1.77 5.37
N LEU A 143 17.15 -1.18 4.17
CA LEU A 143 18.18 -1.36 3.14
C LEU A 143 19.55 -0.84 3.59
N GLN A 144 19.61 0.31 4.28
CA GLN A 144 20.86 0.83 4.84
C GLN A 144 21.44 -0.08 5.93
N GLN A 145 20.60 -0.64 6.80
CA GLN A 145 21.05 -1.57 7.85
C GLN A 145 21.58 -2.88 7.28
N ASN A 146 20.95 -3.41 6.23
CA ASN A 146 21.41 -4.64 5.57
C ASN A 146 22.76 -4.44 4.87
N ARG A 147 22.99 -3.29 4.24
CA ARG A 147 24.32 -2.94 3.68
C ARG A 147 25.41 -2.94 4.77
N ARG A 148 25.16 -2.27 5.90
CA ARG A 148 26.13 -2.20 7.02
C ARG A 148 26.44 -3.56 7.64
N ARG A 149 25.49 -4.50 7.65
CA ARG A 149 25.72 -5.87 8.15
C ARG A 149 26.53 -6.73 7.17
N SER A 150 26.37 -6.50 5.86
CA SER A 150 27.16 -7.17 4.83
C SER A 150 28.62 -6.71 4.81
N ASP A 151 28.91 -5.52 5.33
CA ASP A 151 30.26 -4.93 5.37
C ASP A 151 31.09 -5.35 6.60
N ILE A 152 30.54 -6.15 7.52
CA ILE A 152 31.30 -6.68 8.68
C ILE A 152 31.89 -8.03 8.26
N PRO A 153 33.23 -8.16 8.11
CA PRO A 153 33.85 -9.43 7.77
C PRO A 153 33.53 -10.49 8.83
N PRO A 154 33.29 -11.76 8.44
CA PRO A 154 32.91 -12.83 9.35
C PRO A 154 34.01 -13.25 10.37
N ASP A 155 35.13 -12.53 10.44
CA ASP A 155 36.33 -12.94 11.19
C ASP A 155 36.64 -12.05 12.40
N ILE A 156 35.60 -11.56 13.10
CA ILE A 156 35.74 -10.79 14.35
C ILE A 156 34.69 -11.19 15.41
N ALA A 157 34.26 -12.46 15.47
CA ALA A 157 33.36 -12.98 16.51
C ALA A 157 33.98 -14.17 17.26
#